data_AF-A0A7W3ZM20-F1
#
_entry.id   AF-A0A7W3ZM20-F1
#
_cell.length_a   1.000
_cell.length_b   1.000
_cell.length_c   1.000
_cell.angle_alpha   90.00
_cell.angle_beta   90.00
_cell.angle_gamma   90.00
#
_symmetry.space_group_name_H-M   'P 1'
#
loop_
_entity.id
_entity.type
_entity.pdbx_description
1 polymer ?
#
loop_
_entity_poly.entity_id
_entity_poly.type
_entity_poly.pdbx_seq_one_letter_code
_entity_poly.pdbx_strand_id
1 'polypeptide(L)'
;MQNTAHAPDAWTTIRALVDWLNRENGASDHETAMRLMKLTEETGEVMQAYIGTTGQNPRKGTTHSRADVADELVDVIVTAAVALHGFTDDPAALFADKLGRIAARVGVTGGVR
;
A
#
# COMPACT_ATOMS: atom_id res chain seq x y z
N MET A 1 0.87 17.87 31.36
CA MET A 1 -0.16 17.48 30.36
C MET A 1 0.57 17.17 29.08
N GLN A 2 0.78 15.89 28.76
CA GLN A 2 1.36 15.48 27.48
C GLN A 2 0.23 15.44 26.46
N ASN A 3 0.33 16.28 25.42
CA ASN A 3 -0.59 16.29 24.29
C ASN A 3 -0.24 15.11 23.37
N THR A 4 -0.80 13.93 23.65
CA THR A 4 -0.73 12.79 22.73
C THR A 4 -1.79 12.97 21.67
N ALA A 5 -1.55 13.86 20.71
CA ALA A 5 -2.26 13.78 19.44
C ALA A 5 -1.95 12.38 18.87
N HIS A 6 -2.93 11.49 18.89
CA HIS A 6 -2.81 10.18 18.24
C HIS A 6 -2.52 10.48 16.77
N ALA A 7 -1.46 9.88 16.22
CA ALA A 7 -1.25 9.97 14.79
C ALA A 7 -2.55 9.52 14.10
N PRO A 8 -3.05 10.27 13.08
CA PRO A 8 -4.24 9.86 12.38
C PRO A 8 -4.08 8.40 11.93
N ASP A 9 -5.13 7.60 12.09
CA ASP A 9 -5.07 6.21 11.65
C ASP A 9 -4.73 6.16 10.16
N ALA A 10 -4.15 5.03 9.73
CA ALA A 10 -3.66 4.89 8.36
C ALA A 10 -4.73 5.20 7.31
N TRP A 11 -5.98 4.81 7.54
CA TRP A 11 -7.09 5.03 6.60
C TRP A 11 -7.54 6.50 6.56
N THR A 12 -7.52 7.19 7.69
CA THR A 12 -7.73 8.65 7.73
C THR A 12 -6.67 9.38 6.92
N THR A 13 -5.41 8.98 7.06
CA THR A 13 -4.30 9.57 6.29
C THR A 13 -4.42 9.26 4.80
N ILE A 14 -4.71 8.01 4.43
CA ILE A 14 -4.90 7.59 3.03
C ILE A 14 -6.08 8.33 2.40
N ARG A 15 -7.20 8.51 3.12
CA ARG A 15 -8.33 9.29 2.63
C ARG A 15 -7.94 10.73 2.34
N ALA A 16 -7.16 11.37 3.22
CA ALA A 16 -6.67 12.73 2.99
C ALA A 16 -5.76 12.82 1.74
N LEU A 17 -4.94 11.78 1.47
CA LEU A 17 -4.14 11.68 0.25
C LEU A 17 -5.03 11.51 -1.00
N VAL A 18 -6.07 10.69 -0.93
CA VAL A 18 -7.05 10.52 -2.02
C VAL A 18 -7.77 11.84 -2.31
N ASP A 19 -8.21 12.55 -1.27
CA ASP A 19 -8.87 13.85 -1.42
C ASP A 19 -7.93 14.87 -2.06
N TRP A 20 -6.65 14.88 -1.68
CA TRP A 20 -5.64 15.69 -2.32
C TRP A 20 -5.45 15.31 -3.80
N LEU A 21 -5.28 14.03 -4.13
CA LEU A 21 -5.15 13.55 -5.51
C LEU A 21 -6.37 13.89 -6.37
N ASN A 22 -7.58 13.79 -5.81
CA ASN A 22 -8.82 14.16 -6.50
C ASN A 22 -8.86 15.66 -6.82
N ARG A 23 -8.31 16.52 -5.94
CA ARG A 23 -8.21 17.96 -6.20
C ARG A 23 -7.17 18.30 -7.28
N GLU A 24 -6.01 17.65 -7.24
CA GLU A 24 -4.91 17.96 -8.17
C GLU A 24 -5.15 17.39 -9.57
N ASN A 25 -5.64 16.15 -9.66
CA ASN A 25 -5.68 15.40 -10.93
C ASN A 25 -7.11 15.11 -11.42
N GLY A 26 -8.11 15.22 -10.53
CA GLY A 26 -9.47 14.76 -10.81
C GLY A 26 -9.76 13.34 -10.32
N ALA A 27 -10.99 12.89 -10.60
CA ALA A 27 -11.53 11.62 -10.11
C ALA A 27 -12.37 10.88 -11.18
N SER A 28 -12.05 11.08 -12.46
CA SER A 28 -12.74 10.37 -13.54
C SER A 28 -12.27 8.92 -13.67
N ASP A 29 -12.89 8.17 -14.58
CA ASP A 29 -12.46 6.82 -14.93
C ASP A 29 -11.00 6.77 -15.40
N HIS A 30 -10.50 7.85 -16.01
CA HIS A 30 -9.10 7.95 -16.42
C HIS A 30 -8.17 7.99 -15.20
N GLU A 31 -8.40 8.88 -14.24
CA GLU A 31 -7.56 8.95 -13.03
C GLU A 31 -7.66 7.68 -12.19
N THR A 32 -8.83 7.03 -12.18
CA THR A 32 -9.01 5.71 -11.56
C THR A 32 -8.14 4.66 -12.24
N ALA A 33 -8.10 4.62 -13.58
CA ALA A 33 -7.21 3.74 -14.33
C ALA A 33 -5.73 4.04 -14.06
N MET A 34 -5.33 5.31 -13.89
CA MET A 34 -3.96 5.67 -13.54
C MET A 34 -3.56 5.20 -12.14
N ARG A 35 -4.46 5.30 -11.15
CA ARG A 35 -4.22 4.76 -9.80
C ARG A 35 -4.06 3.24 -9.81
N LEU A 36 -4.83 2.53 -10.64
CA LEU A 36 -4.63 1.09 -10.84
C LEU A 36 -3.31 0.77 -11.54
N MET A 37 -2.91 1.57 -12.53
CA MET A 37 -1.64 1.38 -13.26
C MET A 37 -0.42 1.50 -12.34
N LYS A 38 -0.46 2.41 -11.36
CA LYS A 38 0.60 2.60 -10.37
C LYS A 38 0.95 1.30 -9.62
N LEU A 39 -0.02 0.39 -9.40
CA LEU A 39 0.25 -0.93 -8.81
C LEU A 39 1.30 -1.74 -9.60
N THR A 40 1.32 -1.61 -10.92
CA THR A 40 2.28 -2.32 -11.77
C THR A 40 3.69 -1.73 -11.61
N GLU A 41 3.78 -0.42 -11.46
CA GLU A 41 5.02 0.31 -11.20
C GLU A 41 5.63 -0.13 -9.87
N GLU A 42 4.86 -0.03 -8.77
CA GLU A 42 5.33 -0.40 -7.42
C GLU A 42 5.74 -1.89 -7.35
N THR A 43 4.97 -2.78 -8.00
CA THR A 43 5.32 -4.20 -8.07
C THR A 43 6.65 -4.42 -8.82
N GLY A 44 6.90 -3.62 -9.85
CA GLY A 44 8.16 -3.60 -10.58
C GLY A 44 9.32 -3.13 -9.70
N GLU A 45 9.10 -2.11 -8.88
CA GLU A 45 10.09 -1.56 -7.95
C GLU A 45 10.45 -2.54 -6.83
N VAL A 46 9.46 -3.26 -6.26
CA VAL A 46 9.71 -4.39 -5.34
C VAL A 46 10.67 -5.41 -5.97
N MET A 47 10.42 -5.80 -7.23
CA MET A 47 11.27 -6.77 -7.92
C MET A 47 12.66 -6.19 -8.22
N GLN A 48 12.75 -4.92 -8.58
CA GLN A 48 14.01 -4.23 -8.79
C GLN A 48 14.85 -4.20 -7.50
N ALA A 49 14.25 -3.84 -6.38
CA ALA A 49 14.91 -3.83 -5.07
C ALA A 49 15.36 -5.23 -4.65
N TYR A 50 14.55 -6.27 -4.89
CA TYR A 50 14.93 -7.65 -4.57
C TYR A 50 16.09 -8.16 -5.43
N ILE A 51 16.07 -7.88 -6.74
CA ILE A 51 17.19 -8.18 -7.65
C ILE A 51 18.45 -7.44 -7.20
N GLY A 52 18.30 -6.18 -6.77
CA GLY A 52 19.39 -5.38 -6.21
C GLY A 52 19.94 -5.95 -4.90
N THR A 53 19.09 -6.52 -4.05
CA THR A 53 19.49 -7.13 -2.77
C THR A 53 20.22 -8.45 -2.96
N THR A 54 19.77 -9.27 -3.91
CA THR A 54 20.39 -10.57 -4.22
C THR A 54 21.66 -10.44 -5.05
N GLY A 55 21.91 -9.27 -5.65
CA GLY A 55 23.01 -9.06 -6.58
C GLY A 55 22.87 -9.88 -7.87
N GLN A 56 21.64 -10.25 -8.22
CA GLN A 56 21.34 -11.18 -9.32
C GLN A 56 21.86 -10.69 -10.69
N ASN A 57 22.02 -9.37 -10.87
CA ASN A 57 22.74 -8.83 -12.02
C ASN A 57 24.24 -8.71 -11.70
N PRO A 58 25.10 -9.63 -12.21
CA PRO A 58 26.52 -9.64 -11.87
C PRO A 58 27.28 -8.39 -12.34
N ARG A 59 26.70 -7.63 -13.29
CA ARG A 59 27.28 -6.36 -13.79
C ARG A 59 27.10 -5.20 -12.82
N LYS A 60 26.16 -5.30 -11.87
CA LYS A 60 25.83 -4.26 -10.89
C LYS A 60 26.17 -4.65 -9.44
N GLY A 61 26.30 -5.96 -9.15
CA GLY A 61 26.49 -6.43 -7.78
C GLY A 61 25.27 -6.17 -6.90
N THR A 62 25.46 -6.16 -5.59
CA THR A 62 24.42 -5.80 -4.62
C THR A 62 24.26 -4.28 -4.54
N THR A 63 23.06 -3.78 -4.85
CA THR A 63 22.76 -2.34 -4.91
C THR A 63 21.68 -1.89 -3.94
N HIS A 64 20.94 -2.83 -3.36
CA HIS A 64 19.85 -2.58 -2.42
C HIS A 64 20.00 -3.48 -1.19
N SER A 65 19.19 -3.20 -0.19
CA SER A 65 19.08 -3.90 1.07
C SER A 65 17.69 -4.52 1.23
N ARG A 66 17.54 -5.39 2.23
CA ARG A 66 16.21 -5.91 2.61
C ARG A 66 15.27 -4.82 3.11
N ALA A 67 15.79 -3.69 3.58
CA ALA A 67 14.98 -2.55 4.00
C ALA A 67 14.33 -1.88 2.79
N ASP A 68 15.10 -1.69 1.70
CA ASP A 68 14.56 -1.14 0.45
C ASP A 68 13.42 -2.02 -0.07
N VAL A 69 13.57 -3.35 -0.06
CA VAL A 69 12.46 -4.26 -0.44
C VAL A 69 11.23 -4.08 0.46
N ALA A 70 11.42 -3.85 1.75
CA ALA A 70 10.31 -3.64 2.67
C ALA A 70 9.60 -2.30 2.43
N ASP A 71 10.35 -1.25 2.11
CA ASP A 71 9.80 0.07 1.76
C ASP A 71 8.97 -0.02 0.47
N GLU A 72 9.47 -0.66 -0.57
CA GLU A 72 8.70 -0.86 -1.83
C GLU A 72 7.43 -1.70 -1.61
N LEU A 73 7.46 -2.67 -0.69
CA LEU A 73 6.26 -3.42 -0.32
C LEU A 73 5.21 -2.55 0.40
N VAL A 74 5.65 -1.56 1.18
CA VAL A 74 4.76 -0.57 1.79
C VAL A 74 4.14 0.30 0.70
N ASP A 75 4.89 0.70 -0.32
CA ASP A 75 4.38 1.51 -1.43
C ASP A 75 3.31 0.76 -2.24
N VAL A 76 3.46 -0.55 -2.45
CA VAL A 76 2.39 -1.40 -3.01
C VAL A 76 1.13 -1.37 -2.14
N ILE A 77 1.28 -1.52 -0.81
CA ILE A 77 0.14 -1.51 0.12
C ILE A 77 -0.59 -0.17 0.09
N VAL A 78 0.16 0.94 0.16
CA VAL A 78 -0.39 2.30 0.14
C VAL A 78 -1.09 2.57 -1.19
N THR A 79 -0.46 2.21 -2.31
CA THR A 79 -1.02 2.38 -3.66
C THR A 79 -2.31 1.60 -3.84
N ALA A 80 -2.36 0.35 -3.36
CA ALA A 80 -3.57 -0.46 -3.37
C ALA A 80 -4.68 0.14 -2.51
N ALA A 81 -4.34 0.66 -1.32
CA ALA A 81 -5.30 1.30 -0.44
C ALA A 81 -5.86 2.60 -1.05
N VAL A 82 -5.02 3.43 -1.68
CA VAL A 82 -5.44 4.63 -2.42
C VAL A 82 -6.38 4.27 -3.57
N ALA A 83 -6.02 3.26 -4.38
CA ALA A 83 -6.87 2.81 -5.48
C ALA A 83 -8.22 2.26 -4.98
N LEU A 84 -8.24 1.58 -3.83
CA LEU A 84 -9.45 0.97 -3.27
C LEU A 84 -10.57 2.00 -2.98
N HIS A 85 -10.22 3.23 -2.64
CA HIS A 85 -11.20 4.32 -2.45
C HIS A 85 -12.03 4.64 -3.70
N GLY A 86 -11.57 4.24 -4.90
CA GLY A 86 -12.36 4.37 -6.13
C GLY A 86 -13.46 3.31 -6.29
N PHE A 87 -13.47 2.27 -5.44
CA PHE A 87 -14.35 1.10 -5.59
C PHE A 87 -15.22 0.82 -4.35
N THR A 88 -15.06 1.61 -3.28
CA THR A 88 -15.87 1.50 -2.06
C THR A 88 -15.81 2.77 -1.23
N ASP A 89 -16.91 3.10 -0.56
CA ASP A 89 -16.98 4.23 0.38
C ASP A 89 -16.27 3.93 1.72
N ASP A 90 -16.16 2.64 2.08
CA ASP A 90 -15.56 2.14 3.33
C ASP A 90 -14.46 1.09 3.07
N PRO A 91 -13.28 1.52 2.61
CA PRO A 91 -12.17 0.62 2.31
C PRO A 91 -11.58 -0.04 3.57
N ALA A 92 -11.65 0.63 4.73
CA ALA A 92 -11.17 0.10 5.99
C ALA A 92 -11.99 -1.13 6.44
N ALA A 93 -13.32 -1.02 6.42
CA ALA A 93 -14.20 -2.14 6.74
C ALA A 93 -14.06 -3.27 5.71
N LEU A 94 -14.01 -2.95 4.41
CA LEU A 94 -13.85 -3.95 3.36
C LEU A 94 -12.55 -4.75 3.53
N PHE A 95 -11.44 -4.07 3.85
CA PHE A 95 -10.16 -4.71 4.13
C PHE A 95 -10.24 -5.61 5.36
N ALA A 96 -10.76 -5.10 6.49
CA ALA A 96 -10.89 -5.85 7.73
C ALA A 96 -11.73 -7.12 7.54
N ASP A 97 -12.87 -7.03 6.86
CA ASP A 97 -13.75 -8.15 6.54
C ASP A 97 -13.06 -9.19 5.64
N LYS A 98 -12.33 -8.74 4.61
CA LYS A 98 -11.58 -9.64 3.73
C LYS A 98 -10.49 -10.37 4.52
N LEU A 99 -9.73 -9.67 5.34
CA LEU A 99 -8.65 -10.24 6.14
C LEU A 99 -9.20 -11.23 7.17
N GLY A 100 -10.28 -10.90 7.87
CA GLY A 100 -10.95 -11.79 8.82
C GLY A 100 -11.43 -13.09 8.16
N ARG A 101 -12.02 -13.01 6.96
CA ARG A 101 -12.41 -14.20 6.19
C ARG A 101 -11.21 -15.05 5.76
N ILE A 102 -10.08 -14.44 5.40
CA ILE A 102 -8.85 -15.17 5.05
C ILE A 102 -8.31 -15.89 6.28
N ALA A 103 -8.21 -15.20 7.41
CA ALA A 103 -7.71 -15.76 8.67
C ALA A 103 -8.57 -16.94 9.15
N ALA A 104 -9.90 -16.80 9.10
CA ALA A 104 -10.84 -17.86 9.46
C ALA A 104 -10.68 -19.12 8.60
N ARG A 105 -10.37 -19.00 7.31
CA ARG A 105 -10.15 -20.15 6.40
C ARG A 105 -8.97 -21.03 6.81
N VAL A 106 -7.98 -20.46 7.49
CA VAL A 106 -6.76 -21.16 7.91
C VAL A 106 -6.66 -21.32 9.43
N GLY A 107 -7.74 -21.02 10.16
CA GLY A 107 -7.78 -21.16 11.63
C GLY A 107 -6.92 -20.15 12.40
N VAL A 108 -6.50 -19.05 11.77
CA VAL A 108 -5.78 -17.96 12.44
C VAL A 108 -6.79 -17.03 13.09
N THR A 109 -6.66 -16.79 14.40
CA THR A 109 -7.41 -15.75 15.10
C THR A 109 -6.52 -14.52 15.28
N GLY A 110 -6.99 -13.36 14.83
CA GLY A 110 -6.26 -12.10 15.01
C GLY A 110 -6.27 -11.68 16.47
N GLY A 111 -5.13 -11.78 17.14
CA GLY A 111 -4.94 -11.20 18.46
C GLY A 111 -4.63 -9.72 18.32
N VAL A 112 -5.56 -8.85 18.71
CA VAL A 112 -5.21 -7.47 19.08
C VAL A 112 -4.45 -7.58 20.40
N ARG A 113 -3.14 -7.35 20.36
CA ARG A 113 -2.35 -6.99 21.55
C ARG A 113 -2.11 -5.50 21.52
#